data_AF-A0A943L0V6-F1
#
_entry.id   AF-A0A943L0V6-F1
#
_cell.length_a   1.000
_cell.length_b   1.000
_cell.length_c   1.000
_cell.angle_alpha   90.00
_cell.angle_beta   90.00
_cell.angle_gamma   90.00
#
_symmetry.space_group_name_H-M   'P 1'
#
loop_
_entity.id
_entity.type
_entity.pdbx_description
1 polymer ?
#
loop_
_entity_poly.entity_id
_entity_poly.type
_entity_poly.pdbx_seq_one_letter_code
_entity_poly.pdbx_strand_id
1 'polypeptide(L)'
;MYKSNMATDMIYYILTSESIFDLFSRIDSINKIISVDKDMISEINKKKEDLVNDSKKIEERQEDLKKLSASIENDLAEVNKKKEEQESLLAKLNEEKDSLMSIIEANEVNLVSNTIDIVDSSDSISKLKDALSTLRGLLPQLNSSYAISLVEDAISNAEYKISTLEIEENSLSQENNNSGESNGGTSSSGNNGTNSDYLATHSMSATAYTGHGLTALGLKPVRDPNGLSTVAVDKNVIPLGSKVYVEGYGYAIASDTGGAIKGNKIDLYFNTLEECYSFGRRTVTVHVISN
;
A
#
# COMPACT_ATOMS: atom_id res chain seq x y z
N MET A 1 -23.49 60.34 35.38
CA MET A 1 -23.81 61.26 36.51
C MET A 1 -22.74 61.46 37.61
N TYR A 2 -21.47 61.05 37.47
CA TYR A 2 -20.56 60.84 38.62
C TYR A 2 -19.51 61.94 38.93
N LYS A 3 -19.61 63.14 38.35
CA LYS A 3 -18.81 64.29 38.80
C LYS A 3 -19.60 65.07 39.85
N SER A 4 -18.94 65.50 40.91
CA SER A 4 -19.52 66.10 42.14
C SER A 4 -20.49 67.26 41.93
N ASN A 5 -20.50 67.88 40.74
CA ASN A 5 -21.27 69.08 40.46
C ASN A 5 -22.42 68.86 39.45
N MET A 6 -22.57 67.67 38.85
CA MET A 6 -23.53 67.46 37.76
C MET A 6 -25.01 67.56 38.20
N ALA A 7 -25.34 67.09 39.41
CA ALA A 7 -26.69 67.24 39.95
C ALA A 7 -27.01 68.73 40.21
N THR A 8 -26.03 69.48 40.69
CA THR A 8 -26.11 70.93 40.88
C THR A 8 -26.26 71.66 39.54
N ASP A 9 -25.52 71.24 38.51
CA ASP A 9 -25.58 71.81 37.16
C ASP A 9 -26.94 71.51 36.49
N MET A 10 -27.51 70.31 36.70
CA MET A 10 -28.85 69.97 36.24
C MET A 10 -29.94 70.80 36.93
N ILE A 11 -29.83 71.00 38.25
CA ILE A 11 -30.75 71.84 39.01
C ILE A 11 -30.62 73.30 38.56
N TYR A 12 -29.39 73.80 38.35
CA TYR A 12 -29.14 75.14 37.84
C TYR A 12 -29.69 75.34 36.41
N TYR A 13 -29.54 74.34 35.54
CA TYR A 13 -30.10 74.36 34.18
C TYR A 13 -31.63 74.43 34.17
N ILE A 14 -32.30 73.80 35.15
CA ILE A 14 -33.74 73.88 35.37
C ILE A 14 -34.13 75.26 35.95
N LEU A 15 -33.39 75.76 36.94
CA LEU A 15 -33.71 77.02 37.64
C LEU A 15 -33.47 78.28 36.78
N THR A 16 -32.65 78.20 35.74
CA THR A 16 -32.37 79.29 34.80
C THR A 16 -33.33 79.36 33.60
N SER A 17 -34.44 78.63 33.64
CA SER A 17 -35.44 78.60 32.57
C SER A 17 -36.11 79.96 32.35
N GLU A 18 -36.32 80.36 31.10
CA GLU A 18 -36.90 81.68 30.74
C GLU A 18 -38.43 81.72 30.87
N SER A 19 -39.10 80.56 30.85
CA SER A 19 -40.55 80.43 31.00
C SER A 19 -40.95 79.08 31.60
N ILE A 20 -42.21 78.96 32.05
CA ILE A 20 -42.77 77.71 32.58
C ILE A 20 -42.73 76.59 31.52
N PHE A 21 -42.92 76.91 30.24
CA PHE A 21 -42.84 75.93 29.15
C PHE A 21 -41.41 75.45 28.88
N ASP A 22 -40.43 76.35 28.94
CA ASP A 22 -38.99 76.03 28.86
C ASP A 22 -38.57 75.14 30.05
N LEU A 23 -39.05 75.45 31.26
CA LEU A 23 -38.84 74.65 32.46
C LEU A 23 -39.27 73.19 32.27
N PHE A 24 -40.49 72.95 31.79
CA PHE A 24 -40.98 71.59 31.55
C PHE A 24 -40.19 70.86 30.46
N SER A 25 -39.78 71.55 29.40
CA SER A 25 -38.99 70.99 28.31
C SER A 25 -37.58 70.57 28.76
N ARG A 26 -36.96 71.37 29.64
CA ARG A 26 -35.65 71.07 30.25
C ARG A 26 -35.73 69.92 31.24
N ILE A 27 -36.80 69.85 32.03
CA ILE A 27 -37.08 68.71 32.92
C ILE A 27 -37.23 67.42 32.11
N ASP A 28 -38.01 67.43 31.02
CA ASP A 28 -38.18 66.26 30.15
C ASP A 28 -36.86 65.81 29.51
N SER A 29 -36.06 66.77 29.03
CA SER A 29 -34.73 66.50 28.47
C SER A 29 -33.78 65.87 29.50
N ILE A 30 -33.78 66.36 30.74
CA ILE A 30 -33.00 65.78 31.84
C ILE A 30 -33.50 64.38 32.18
N ASN A 31 -34.81 64.16 32.24
CA ASN A 31 -35.38 62.83 32.49
C ASN A 31 -34.95 61.82 31.42
N LYS A 32 -34.95 62.21 30.14
CA LYS A 32 -34.46 61.38 29.04
C LYS A 32 -32.96 61.09 29.15
N ILE A 33 -32.15 62.06 29.58
CA ILE A 33 -30.71 61.85 29.82
C ILE A 33 -30.49 60.87 30.97
N ILE A 34 -31.24 61.01 32.06
CA ILE A 34 -31.16 60.11 33.23
C ILE A 34 -31.60 58.69 32.86
N SER A 35 -32.65 58.53 32.05
CA SER A 35 -33.08 57.21 31.60
C SER A 35 -32.02 56.54 30.74
N VAL A 36 -31.41 57.27 29.80
CA VAL A 36 -30.33 56.75 28.96
C VAL A 36 -29.09 56.37 29.80
N ASP A 37 -28.69 57.19 30.79
CA ASP A 37 -27.57 56.87 31.69
C ASP A 37 -27.87 55.60 32.51
N LYS A 38 -29.11 55.46 33.00
CA LYS A 38 -29.55 54.27 33.72
C LYS A 38 -29.52 53.02 32.84
N ASP A 39 -29.98 53.11 31.59
CA ASP A 39 -29.95 52.01 30.63
C ASP A 39 -28.50 51.62 30.29
N MET A 40 -27.61 52.60 30.09
CA MET A 40 -26.18 52.37 29.85
C MET A 40 -25.50 51.68 31.03
N ILE A 41 -25.78 52.10 32.27
CA ILE A 41 -25.25 51.44 33.47
C ILE A 41 -25.76 50.00 33.57
N SER A 42 -27.04 49.77 33.27
CA SER A 42 -27.61 48.43 33.24
C SER A 42 -26.91 47.54 32.21
N GLU A 43 -26.66 48.05 31.01
CA GLU A 43 -25.97 47.32 29.95
C GLU A 43 -24.50 47.02 30.32
N ILE A 44 -23.80 47.99 30.92
CA ILE A 44 -22.42 47.80 31.41
C ILE A 44 -22.37 46.72 32.49
N ASN A 45 -23.30 46.74 33.44
CA ASN A 45 -23.36 45.74 34.49
C ASN A 45 -23.64 44.35 33.93
N LYS A 46 -24.54 44.24 32.95
CA LYS A 46 -24.81 42.98 32.24
C LYS A 46 -23.57 42.47 31.52
N LYS A 47 -22.88 43.32 30.74
CA LYS A 47 -21.64 42.94 30.05
C LYS A 47 -20.54 42.52 31.03
N LYS A 48 -20.44 43.19 32.18
CA LYS A 48 -19.50 42.81 33.24
C LYS A 48 -19.81 41.41 33.79
N GLU A 49 -21.08 41.10 34.03
CA GLU A 49 -21.51 39.78 34.48
C GLU A 49 -21.22 38.70 33.43
N ASP A 50 -21.53 38.96 32.16
CA ASP A 50 -21.24 38.07 31.05
C ASP A 50 -19.72 37.78 30.94
N LEU A 51 -18.89 38.82 31.05
CA LEU A 51 -17.43 38.68 31.03
C LEU A 51 -16.88 37.84 32.19
N VAL A 52 -17.44 38.00 33.39
CA VAL A 52 -17.05 37.20 34.56
C VAL A 52 -17.42 35.73 34.34
N ASN A 53 -18.62 35.46 33.82
CA ASN A 53 -19.07 34.11 33.52
C ASN A 53 -18.20 33.44 32.43
N ASP A 54 -17.85 34.18 31.39
CA ASP A 54 -16.99 33.66 30.31
C ASP A 54 -15.55 33.43 30.78
N SER A 55 -15.00 34.31 31.63
CA SER A 55 -13.70 34.09 32.27
C SER A 55 -13.67 32.77 33.04
N LYS A 56 -14.72 32.51 33.84
CA LYS A 56 -14.84 31.27 34.60
C LYS A 56 -14.89 30.03 33.69
N LYS A 57 -15.66 30.07 32.60
CA LYS A 57 -15.71 28.96 31.63
C LYS A 57 -14.36 28.72 30.95
N ILE A 58 -13.60 29.78 30.68
CA ILE A 58 -12.27 29.67 30.08
C ILE A 58 -11.31 28.99 31.07
N GLU A 59 -11.35 29.37 32.35
CA GLU A 59 -10.55 28.73 33.40
C GLU A 59 -10.87 27.24 33.55
N GLU A 60 -12.16 26.87 33.59
CA GLU A 60 -12.61 25.47 33.64
C GLU A 60 -12.08 24.67 32.43
N ARG A 61 -12.23 25.21 31.21
CA ARG A 61 -11.70 24.57 29.99
C ARG A 61 -10.18 24.45 30.00
N GLN A 62 -9.47 25.42 30.56
CA GLN A 62 -8.02 25.36 30.67
C GLN A 62 -7.58 24.22 31.61
N GLU A 63 -8.33 23.98 32.69
CA GLU A 63 -8.07 22.86 33.59
C GLU A 63 -8.34 21.51 32.91
N ASP A 64 -9.45 21.39 32.18
CA ASP A 64 -9.79 20.18 31.43
C ASP A 64 -8.75 19.86 30.35
N LEU A 65 -8.25 20.88 29.63
CA LEU A 65 -7.19 20.71 28.64
C LEU A 65 -5.89 20.21 29.27
N LYS A 66 -5.54 20.67 30.47
CA LYS A 66 -4.36 20.16 31.20
C LYS A 66 -4.53 18.69 31.57
N LYS A 67 -5.71 18.30 32.07
CA LYS A 67 -6.01 16.89 32.39
C LYS A 67 -5.96 16.01 31.15
N LEU A 68 -6.53 16.47 30.04
CA LEU A 68 -6.53 15.75 28.78
C LEU A 68 -5.10 15.58 28.23
N SER A 69 -4.28 16.63 28.26
CA SER A 69 -2.87 16.56 27.86
C SER A 69 -2.10 15.53 28.68
N ALA A 70 -2.27 15.51 30.00
CA ALA A 70 -1.61 14.55 30.87
C ALA A 70 -2.06 13.11 30.60
N SER A 71 -3.35 12.89 30.29
CA SER A 71 -3.85 11.57 29.87
C SER A 71 -3.20 11.12 28.57
N ILE A 72 -3.13 12.00 27.56
CA ILE A 72 -2.53 11.70 26.27
C ILE A 72 -1.05 11.34 26.42
N GLU A 73 -0.31 12.05 27.27
CA GLU A 73 1.10 11.74 27.55
C GLU A 73 1.27 10.35 28.20
N ASN A 74 0.40 9.98 29.13
CA ASN A 74 0.42 8.65 29.74
C ASN A 74 0.07 7.55 28.74
N ASP A 75 -1.00 7.74 27.95
CA ASP A 75 -1.43 6.79 26.93
C ASP A 75 -0.33 6.59 25.88
N LEU A 76 0.35 7.68 25.47
CA LEU A 76 1.47 7.62 24.55
C LEU A 76 2.65 6.82 25.12
N ALA A 77 2.97 7.00 26.40
CA ALA A 77 4.01 6.23 27.08
C ALA A 77 3.66 4.73 27.13
N GLU A 78 2.40 4.39 27.41
CA GLU A 78 1.94 2.99 27.43
C GLU A 78 2.01 2.35 26.03
N VAL A 79 1.58 3.07 24.99
CA VAL A 79 1.64 2.60 23.60
C VAL A 79 3.09 2.35 23.17
N ASN A 80 4.01 3.27 23.48
CA ASN A 80 5.42 3.11 23.14
C ASN A 80 6.02 1.89 23.84
N LYS A 81 5.72 1.68 25.12
CA LYS A 81 6.17 0.49 25.84
C LYS A 81 5.66 -0.81 25.20
N LYS A 82 4.36 -0.87 24.86
CA LYS A 82 3.78 -2.05 24.19
C LYS A 82 4.41 -2.30 22.82
N LYS A 83 4.74 -1.23 22.08
CA LYS A 83 5.43 -1.33 20.80
C LYS A 83 6.83 -1.92 20.96
N GLU A 84 7.61 -1.45 21.93
CA GLU A 84 8.94 -1.99 22.23
C GLU A 84 8.89 -3.48 22.62
N GLU A 85 7.90 -3.86 23.44
CA GLU A 85 7.68 -5.26 23.83
C GLU A 85 7.34 -6.14 22.61
N GLN A 86 6.48 -5.65 21.70
CA GLN A 86 6.14 -6.35 20.46
C GLN A 86 7.33 -6.51 19.51
N GLU A 87 8.15 -5.46 19.35
CA GLU A 87 9.35 -5.50 18.51
C GLU A 87 10.36 -6.52 19.06
N SER A 88 10.55 -6.56 20.38
CA SER A 88 11.42 -7.56 21.03
C SER A 88 10.90 -8.99 20.83
N LEU A 89 9.59 -9.20 20.95
CA LEU A 89 8.99 -10.52 20.77
C LEU A 89 9.09 -10.98 19.30
N LEU A 90 8.88 -10.07 18.35
CA LEU A 90 9.02 -10.35 16.92
C LEU A 90 10.46 -10.72 16.55
N ALA A 91 11.45 -10.02 17.12
CA ALA A 91 12.86 -10.34 16.91
C ALA A 91 13.20 -11.76 17.38
N LYS A 92 12.75 -12.14 18.59
CA LYS A 92 12.94 -13.50 19.13
C LYS A 92 12.26 -14.55 18.26
N LEU A 93 11.03 -14.29 17.81
CA LEU A 93 10.29 -15.22 16.95
C LEU A 93 11.01 -15.45 15.61
N ASN A 94 11.55 -14.39 15.01
CA ASN A 94 12.31 -14.51 13.77
C ASN A 94 13.62 -15.28 13.98
N GLU A 95 14.34 -15.04 15.08
CA GLU A 95 15.57 -15.77 15.42
C GLU A 95 15.30 -17.28 15.65
N GLU A 96 14.22 -17.61 16.37
CA GLU A 96 13.77 -18.99 16.56
C GLU A 96 13.35 -19.63 15.22
N LYS A 97 12.65 -18.88 14.37
CA LYS A 97 12.25 -19.34 13.03
C LYS A 97 13.47 -19.64 12.16
N ASP A 98 14.46 -18.76 12.13
CA ASP A 98 15.67 -18.94 11.32
C ASP A 98 16.48 -20.15 11.80
N SER A 99 16.61 -20.31 13.12
CA SER A 99 17.24 -21.47 13.74
C SER A 99 16.54 -22.76 13.33
N LEU A 100 15.20 -22.79 13.40
CA LEU A 100 14.41 -23.95 13.00
C LEU A 100 14.52 -24.24 11.50
N MET A 101 14.49 -23.20 10.67
CA MET A 101 14.62 -23.31 9.22
C MET A 101 15.95 -23.94 8.81
N SER A 102 17.05 -23.57 9.48
CA SER A 102 18.37 -24.17 9.23
C SER A 102 18.40 -25.68 9.53
N ILE A 103 17.71 -26.11 10.59
CA ILE A 103 17.60 -27.52 10.97
C ILE A 103 16.74 -28.28 9.96
N ILE A 104 15.61 -27.70 9.54
CA ILE A 104 14.72 -28.29 8.53
C ILE A 104 15.49 -28.46 7.22
N GLU A 105 16.18 -27.43 6.75
CA GLU A 105 16.98 -27.48 5.52
C GLU A 105 18.04 -28.58 5.57
N ALA A 106 18.82 -28.66 6.66
CA ALA A 106 19.83 -29.70 6.81
C ALA A 106 19.21 -31.11 6.76
N ASN A 107 18.05 -31.31 7.38
CA ASN A 107 17.34 -32.59 7.34
C ASN A 107 16.77 -32.89 5.96
N GLU A 108 16.16 -31.90 5.30
CA GLU A 108 15.59 -32.03 3.96
C GLU A 108 16.66 -32.36 2.91
N VAL A 109 17.81 -31.68 2.95
CA VAL A 109 18.96 -32.00 2.08
C VAL A 109 19.46 -33.42 2.34
N ASN A 110 19.58 -33.84 3.59
CA ASN A 110 19.96 -35.22 3.92
C ASN A 110 18.96 -36.27 3.41
N LEU A 111 17.65 -35.96 3.44
CA LEU A 111 16.60 -36.85 2.94
C LEU A 111 16.72 -37.08 1.43
N VAL A 112 17.09 -36.06 0.66
CA VAL A 112 17.17 -36.14 -0.81
C VAL A 112 18.58 -36.49 -1.33
N SER A 113 19.63 -36.33 -0.51
CA SER A 113 21.03 -36.55 -0.91
C SER A 113 21.24 -37.90 -1.60
N ASN A 114 20.79 -39.01 -1.00
CA ASN A 114 20.98 -40.34 -1.56
C ASN A 114 20.32 -40.50 -2.94
N THR A 115 19.14 -39.88 -3.14
CA THR A 115 18.45 -39.94 -4.44
C THR A 115 19.13 -39.08 -5.49
N ILE A 116 19.71 -37.94 -5.10
CA ILE A 116 20.52 -37.09 -5.96
C ILE A 116 21.81 -37.82 -6.36
N ASP A 117 22.48 -38.48 -5.42
CA ASP A 117 23.68 -39.28 -5.69
C ASP A 117 23.44 -40.39 -6.73
N ILE A 118 22.24 -41.02 -6.68
CA ILE A 118 21.81 -42.00 -7.68
C ILE A 118 21.62 -41.34 -9.06
N VAL A 119 21.02 -40.16 -9.11
CA VAL A 119 20.86 -39.39 -10.37
C VAL A 119 22.21 -39.03 -10.96
N ASP A 120 23.16 -38.61 -10.13
CA ASP A 120 24.48 -38.18 -10.59
C ASP A 120 25.34 -39.36 -11.04
N SER A 121 25.28 -40.50 -10.35
CA SER A 121 26.20 -41.63 -10.55
C SER A 121 25.65 -42.75 -11.44
N SER A 122 24.35 -42.80 -11.73
CA SER A 122 23.75 -43.92 -12.45
C SER A 122 23.49 -43.63 -13.93
N ASP A 123 23.88 -44.57 -14.80
CA ASP A 123 23.57 -44.54 -16.25
C ASP A 123 22.45 -45.53 -16.64
N SER A 124 21.69 -46.01 -15.64
CA SER A 124 20.62 -46.98 -15.87
C SER A 124 19.29 -46.24 -15.93
N ILE A 125 18.63 -46.30 -17.09
CA ILE A 125 17.34 -45.64 -17.32
C ILE A 125 16.30 -46.02 -16.25
N SER A 126 16.27 -47.29 -15.81
CA SER A 126 15.35 -47.73 -14.74
C SER A 126 15.64 -47.04 -13.41
N LYS A 127 16.91 -47.00 -12.98
CA LYS A 127 17.30 -46.36 -11.71
C LYS A 127 17.04 -44.86 -11.74
N LEU A 128 17.27 -44.22 -12.89
CA LEU A 128 16.97 -42.80 -13.10
C LEU A 128 15.47 -42.53 -13.04
N LYS A 129 14.63 -43.38 -13.63
CA LYS A 129 13.16 -43.26 -13.56
C LYS A 129 12.63 -43.44 -12.13
N ASP A 130 13.17 -44.40 -11.38
CA ASP A 130 12.81 -44.65 -9.97
C ASP A 130 13.20 -43.46 -9.07
N ALA A 131 14.43 -42.93 -9.26
CA ALA A 131 14.90 -41.75 -8.55
C ALA A 131 14.03 -40.52 -8.87
N LEU A 132 13.65 -40.32 -10.14
CA LEU A 132 12.80 -39.22 -10.58
C LEU A 132 11.39 -39.28 -9.97
N SER A 133 10.80 -40.48 -9.92
CA SER A 133 9.50 -40.68 -9.25
C SER A 133 9.59 -40.36 -7.76
N THR A 134 10.71 -40.71 -7.13
CA THR A 134 10.94 -40.45 -5.70
C THR A 134 11.11 -38.94 -5.45
N LEU A 135 11.95 -38.26 -6.22
CA LEU A 135 12.17 -36.81 -6.13
C LEU A 135 10.88 -36.01 -6.36
N ARG A 136 10.10 -36.35 -7.39
CA ARG A 136 8.79 -35.71 -7.66
C ARG A 136 7.78 -35.92 -6.53
N GLY A 137 7.83 -37.06 -5.85
CA GLY A 137 6.99 -37.34 -4.69
C GLY A 137 7.41 -36.59 -3.42
N LEU A 138 8.70 -36.30 -3.27
CA LEU A 138 9.26 -35.55 -2.14
C LEU A 138 9.13 -34.04 -2.33
N LEU A 139 9.21 -33.52 -3.55
CA LEU A 139 9.15 -32.09 -3.87
C LEU A 139 8.00 -31.33 -3.17
N PRO A 140 6.73 -31.79 -3.17
CA PRO A 140 5.65 -31.06 -2.50
C PRO A 140 5.71 -31.10 -0.96
N GLN A 141 6.60 -31.91 -0.37
CA GLN A 141 6.76 -32.06 1.08
C GLN A 141 7.92 -31.22 1.64
N LEU A 142 8.75 -30.63 0.76
CA LEU A 142 9.89 -29.81 1.14
C LEU A 142 9.47 -28.37 1.43
N ASN A 143 10.13 -27.74 2.39
CA ASN A 143 9.86 -26.37 2.82
C ASN A 143 11.06 -25.44 2.64
N SER A 144 12.29 -25.97 2.65
CA SER A 144 13.49 -25.19 2.36
C SER A 144 13.60 -24.89 0.87
N SER A 145 13.75 -23.61 0.55
CA SER A 145 13.98 -23.17 -0.83
C SER A 145 15.25 -23.77 -1.44
N TYR A 146 16.30 -23.97 -0.64
CA TYR A 146 17.54 -24.58 -1.12
C TYR A 146 17.38 -26.08 -1.40
N ALA A 147 16.67 -26.81 -0.53
CA ALA A 147 16.37 -28.22 -0.77
C ALA A 147 15.49 -28.40 -2.02
N ILE A 148 14.50 -27.52 -2.22
CA ILE A 148 13.63 -27.51 -3.41
C ILE A 148 14.46 -27.29 -4.68
N SER A 149 15.34 -26.29 -4.72
CA SER A 149 16.15 -26.01 -5.92
C SER A 149 17.08 -27.17 -6.26
N LEU A 150 17.71 -27.80 -5.25
CA LEU A 150 18.55 -28.97 -5.48
C LEU A 150 17.76 -30.14 -6.09
N VAL A 151 16.53 -30.35 -5.65
CA VAL A 151 15.66 -31.41 -6.20
C VAL A 151 15.22 -31.08 -7.63
N GLU A 152 14.86 -29.83 -7.91
CA GLU A 152 14.47 -29.38 -9.26
C GLU A 152 15.63 -29.51 -10.27
N ASP A 153 16.85 -29.16 -9.85
CA ASP A 153 18.07 -29.34 -10.64
C ASP A 153 18.35 -30.83 -10.90
N ALA A 154 18.22 -31.68 -9.87
CA ALA A 154 18.40 -33.12 -10.00
C ALA A 154 17.35 -33.76 -10.91
N ILE A 155 16.08 -33.34 -10.83
CA ILE A 155 15.02 -33.79 -11.74
C ILE A 155 15.39 -33.41 -13.18
N SER A 156 15.80 -32.16 -13.41
CA SER A 156 16.18 -31.68 -14.75
C SER A 156 17.36 -32.46 -15.33
N ASN A 157 18.38 -32.73 -14.52
CA ASN A 157 19.54 -33.55 -14.92
C ASN A 157 19.12 -35.00 -15.25
N ALA A 158 18.30 -35.63 -14.40
CA ALA A 158 17.79 -36.97 -14.64
C ALA A 158 16.95 -37.06 -15.93
N GLU A 159 16.07 -36.09 -16.19
CA GLU A 159 15.29 -36.02 -17.44
C GLU A 159 16.20 -35.91 -18.67
N TYR A 160 17.22 -35.05 -18.59
CA TYR A 160 18.21 -34.92 -19.65
C TYR A 160 18.95 -36.24 -19.90
N LYS A 161 19.50 -36.89 -18.86
CA LYS A 161 20.20 -38.17 -18.96
C LYS A 161 19.32 -39.29 -19.53
N ILE A 162 18.06 -39.37 -19.10
CA ILE A 162 17.10 -40.35 -19.64
C ILE A 162 16.89 -40.09 -21.13
N SER A 163 16.67 -38.82 -21.53
CA SER A 163 16.45 -38.49 -22.94
C SER A 163 17.64 -38.85 -23.83
N THR A 164 18.88 -38.62 -23.36
CA THR A 164 20.08 -38.96 -24.12
C THR A 164 20.28 -40.47 -24.25
N LEU A 165 20.09 -41.20 -23.15
CA LEU A 165 20.24 -42.66 -23.13
C LEU A 165 19.16 -43.37 -23.96
N GLU A 166 17.92 -42.85 -23.96
CA GLU A 166 16.83 -43.38 -24.80
C GLU A 166 17.08 -43.13 -26.30
N ILE A 167 17.74 -42.02 -26.66
CA ILE A 167 18.17 -41.76 -28.04
C ILE A 167 19.29 -42.72 -28.45
N GLU A 168 20.27 -42.97 -27.58
CA GLU A 168 21.36 -43.92 -27.84
C GLU A 168 20.83 -45.36 -27.99
N GLU A 169 19.90 -45.80 -27.14
CA GLU A 169 19.28 -47.13 -27.19
C GLU A 169 18.45 -47.34 -28.48
N ASN A 170 17.74 -46.30 -28.96
CA ASN A 170 17.04 -46.33 -30.24
C ASN A 170 17.99 -46.28 -31.45
N SER A 171 19.13 -45.60 -31.33
CA SER A 171 20.16 -45.54 -32.38
C SER A 171 20.83 -46.90 -32.59
N LEU A 172 21.07 -47.64 -31.50
CA LEU A 172 21.60 -49.01 -31.51
C LEU A 172 20.61 -50.03 -32.10
N SER A 173 19.32 -49.71 -32.09
CA SER A 173 18.24 -50.56 -32.63
C SER A 173 18.01 -50.37 -34.15
N GLN A 174 18.58 -49.33 -34.78
CA GLN A 174 18.36 -48.99 -36.20
C GLN A 174 19.49 -49.39 -37.16
N GLU A 175 20.58 -50.03 -36.71
CA GLU A 175 21.64 -50.53 -37.62
C GLU A 175 21.29 -51.83 -38.38
N ASN A 176 20.05 -52.33 -38.27
CA ASN A 176 19.68 -53.64 -38.81
C ASN A 176 18.41 -53.66 -39.68
N ASN A 177 18.09 -52.59 -40.41
CA ASN A 177 17.17 -52.69 -41.56
C ASN A 177 17.40 -51.54 -42.56
N ASN A 178 18.16 -51.83 -43.62
CA ASN A 178 18.20 -51.00 -44.81
C ASN A 178 17.77 -51.83 -46.03
N SER A 179 16.55 -51.61 -46.52
CA SER A 179 16.19 -51.78 -47.94
C SER A 179 14.79 -51.22 -48.23
N GLY A 180 14.69 -50.30 -49.20
CA GLY A 180 13.50 -50.18 -50.03
C GLY A 180 12.63 -48.91 -49.93
N GLU A 181 12.97 -47.92 -50.76
CA GLU A 181 12.06 -47.36 -51.79
C GLU A 181 11.03 -46.24 -51.44
N SER A 182 11.46 -45.00 -51.70
CA SER A 182 10.83 -43.87 -52.43
C SER A 182 9.30 -43.65 -52.50
N ASN A 183 8.85 -42.47 -52.05
CA ASN A 183 8.11 -41.39 -52.77
C ASN A 183 7.72 -40.31 -51.71
N GLY A 184 7.81 -38.98 -51.86
CA GLY A 184 7.99 -38.10 -53.00
C GLY A 184 7.12 -36.84 -52.79
N GLY A 185 7.70 -35.76 -52.22
CA GLY A 185 7.36 -34.31 -52.31
C GLY A 185 5.95 -33.80 -51.93
N THR A 186 5.68 -32.54 -51.57
CA THR A 186 6.41 -31.28 -51.36
C THR A 186 5.32 -30.29 -50.86
N SER A 187 5.41 -29.77 -49.62
CA SER A 187 5.71 -28.37 -49.23
C SER A 187 4.72 -27.25 -49.61
N SER A 188 4.31 -26.47 -48.60
CA SER A 188 4.29 -24.99 -48.58
C SER A 188 4.00 -24.54 -47.13
N SER A 189 4.94 -24.00 -46.34
CA SER A 189 5.74 -22.76 -46.45
C SER A 189 5.03 -21.53 -45.87
N GLY A 190 5.64 -20.92 -44.85
CA GLY A 190 5.24 -19.61 -44.29
C GLY A 190 5.84 -19.28 -42.92
N ASN A 191 7.17 -19.25 -42.81
CA ASN A 191 7.93 -18.75 -41.65
C ASN A 191 7.77 -17.23 -41.44
N ASN A 192 7.86 -16.80 -40.17
CA ASN A 192 8.61 -15.66 -39.60
C ASN A 192 7.88 -15.22 -38.31
N GLY A 193 8.44 -15.17 -37.09
CA GLY A 193 9.82 -14.97 -36.69
C GLY A 193 9.92 -13.71 -35.81
N THR A 194 9.46 -13.79 -34.56
CA THR A 194 10.01 -13.01 -33.42
C THR A 194 9.74 -13.79 -32.14
N ASN A 195 10.82 -14.25 -31.51
CA ASN A 195 10.86 -14.68 -30.12
C ASN A 195 10.17 -13.60 -29.27
N SER A 196 9.13 -13.96 -28.52
CA SER A 196 8.44 -13.02 -27.65
C SER A 196 8.13 -13.77 -26.36
N ASP A 197 8.98 -13.58 -25.36
CA ASP A 197 8.89 -14.08 -23.97
C ASP A 197 7.67 -13.55 -23.19
N TYR A 198 6.57 -13.24 -23.88
CA TYR A 198 5.37 -12.63 -23.33
C TYR A 198 4.20 -13.61 -23.44
N LEU A 199 3.58 -13.93 -22.30
CA LEU A 199 2.40 -14.78 -22.19
C LEU A 199 1.16 -14.16 -22.84
N ALA A 200 1.05 -12.83 -22.78
CA ALA A 200 -0.05 -12.08 -23.39
C ALA A 200 0.36 -10.63 -23.66
N THR A 201 -0.31 -9.99 -24.62
CA THR A 201 -0.14 -8.56 -24.90
C THR A 201 -1.51 -7.88 -24.96
N HIS A 202 -1.65 -6.75 -24.27
CA HIS A 202 -2.90 -5.98 -24.17
C HIS A 202 -2.66 -4.51 -24.50
N SER A 203 -3.56 -3.91 -25.27
CA SER A 203 -3.65 -2.46 -25.40
C SER A 203 -4.63 -1.93 -24.34
N MET A 204 -4.16 -1.08 -23.42
CA MET A 204 -4.91 -0.63 -22.26
C MET A 204 -4.94 0.89 -22.13
N SER A 205 -6.04 1.43 -21.62
CA SER A 205 -6.12 2.85 -21.20
C SER A 205 -5.40 2.99 -19.86
N ALA A 206 -4.22 3.61 -19.85
CA ALA A 206 -3.44 3.90 -18.66
C ALA A 206 -3.83 5.23 -18.02
N THR A 207 -4.00 5.20 -16.70
CA THR A 207 -4.03 6.37 -15.82
C THR A 207 -2.84 6.32 -14.87
N ALA A 208 -2.63 7.39 -14.10
CA ALA A 208 -1.61 7.46 -13.09
C ALA A 208 -2.20 7.87 -11.74
N TYR A 209 -1.67 7.29 -10.67
CA TYR A 209 -2.04 7.62 -9.31
C TYR A 209 -0.80 7.69 -8.40
N THR A 210 -0.94 8.43 -7.32
CA THR A 210 0.08 8.54 -6.27
C THR A 210 -0.62 8.59 -4.93
N GLY A 211 0.08 8.13 -3.89
CA GLY A 211 -0.51 7.96 -2.58
C GLY A 211 -1.54 6.84 -2.55
N HIS A 212 -1.52 6.06 -1.49
CA HIS A 212 -2.56 5.13 -1.05
C HIS A 212 -2.02 4.40 0.19
N GLY A 213 -2.87 3.59 0.84
CA GLY A 213 -2.44 2.65 1.87
C GLY A 213 -1.75 1.42 1.27
N LEU A 214 -2.20 0.24 1.68
CA LEU A 214 -1.75 -1.03 1.14
C LEU A 214 -2.50 -1.36 -0.16
N THR A 215 -1.84 -2.05 -1.09
CA THR A 215 -2.46 -2.60 -2.30
C THR A 215 -3.38 -3.78 -1.98
N ALA A 216 -4.12 -4.28 -2.97
CA ALA A 216 -4.91 -5.51 -2.84
C ALA A 216 -4.09 -6.74 -2.38
N LEU A 217 -2.79 -6.79 -2.65
CA LEU A 217 -1.87 -7.82 -2.14
C LEU A 217 -1.23 -7.48 -0.77
N GLY A 218 -1.62 -6.38 -0.13
CA GLY A 218 -1.09 -5.98 1.17
C GLY A 218 0.30 -5.34 1.10
N LEU A 219 0.78 -4.98 -0.09
CA LEU A 219 2.11 -4.38 -0.28
C LEU A 219 2.00 -2.85 -0.28
N LYS A 220 3.09 -2.16 0.09
CA LYS A 220 3.17 -0.71 -0.11
C LYS A 220 3.45 -0.44 -1.60
N PRO A 221 2.66 0.41 -2.28
CA PRO A 221 2.91 0.72 -3.67
C PRO A 221 4.24 1.48 -3.83
N VAL A 222 5.02 1.09 -4.83
CA VAL A 222 6.35 1.65 -5.11
C VAL A 222 6.48 1.97 -6.60
N ARG A 223 7.11 3.09 -6.92
CA ARG A 223 7.62 3.35 -8.28
C ARG A 223 9.14 3.24 -8.27
N ASP A 224 9.65 2.30 -9.06
CA ASP A 224 11.08 2.13 -9.34
C ASP A 224 11.28 1.99 -10.86
N PRO A 225 11.79 3.02 -11.55
CA PRO A 225 12.07 2.98 -12.99
C PRO A 225 13.11 1.94 -13.40
N ASN A 226 13.99 1.50 -12.48
CA ASN A 226 15.05 0.52 -12.74
C ASN A 226 14.72 -0.87 -12.19
N GLY A 227 13.55 -1.02 -11.55
CA GLY A 227 13.14 -2.23 -10.86
C GLY A 227 11.67 -2.57 -11.12
N LEU A 228 11.03 -3.16 -10.12
CA LEU A 228 9.61 -3.54 -10.19
C LEU A 228 8.74 -2.48 -9.53
N SER A 229 7.90 -1.86 -10.36
CA SER A 229 6.92 -0.88 -9.91
C SER A 229 5.57 -1.53 -9.60
N THR A 230 4.68 -0.79 -8.94
CA THR A 230 3.32 -1.21 -8.65
C THR A 230 2.35 -0.72 -9.72
N VAL A 231 1.41 -1.58 -10.13
CA VAL A 231 0.28 -1.20 -11.00
C VAL A 231 -1.02 -1.81 -10.50
N ALA A 232 -2.12 -1.10 -10.74
CA ALA A 232 -3.47 -1.59 -10.51
C ALA A 232 -4.11 -2.07 -11.82
N VAL A 233 -4.74 -3.25 -11.79
CA VAL A 233 -5.33 -3.89 -12.98
C VAL A 233 -6.71 -4.46 -12.68
N ASP A 234 -7.44 -4.84 -13.72
CA ASP A 234 -8.58 -5.74 -13.58
C ASP A 234 -8.09 -7.20 -13.50
N LYS A 235 -8.31 -7.84 -12.34
CA LYS A 235 -7.92 -9.22 -12.05
C LYS A 235 -8.47 -10.26 -13.04
N ASN A 236 -9.56 -9.95 -13.75
CA ASN A 236 -10.13 -10.85 -14.76
C ASN A 236 -9.39 -10.77 -16.10
N VAL A 237 -8.59 -9.70 -16.33
CA VAL A 237 -7.79 -9.50 -17.55
C VAL A 237 -6.34 -9.85 -17.27
N ILE A 238 -5.77 -9.32 -16.19
CA ILE A 238 -4.40 -9.62 -15.73
C ILE A 238 -4.50 -10.09 -14.28
N PRO A 239 -4.20 -11.36 -13.97
CA PRO A 239 -4.22 -11.85 -12.59
C PRO A 239 -3.29 -11.05 -11.67
N LEU A 240 -3.67 -10.95 -10.39
CA LEU A 240 -2.79 -10.34 -9.39
C LEU A 240 -1.55 -11.22 -9.18
N GLY A 241 -0.41 -10.59 -8.98
CA GLY A 241 0.91 -11.21 -8.89
C GLY A 241 1.63 -11.35 -10.24
N SER A 242 0.96 -11.12 -11.37
CA SER A 242 1.60 -11.16 -12.68
C SER A 242 2.64 -10.05 -12.83
N LYS A 243 3.81 -10.42 -13.38
CA LYS A 243 4.83 -9.47 -13.82
C LYS A 243 4.47 -8.97 -15.22
N VAL A 244 4.49 -7.66 -15.39
CA VAL A 244 4.16 -7.00 -16.65
C VAL A 244 5.24 -6.02 -17.06
N TYR A 245 5.41 -5.81 -18.36
CA TYR A 245 6.16 -4.70 -18.93
C TYR A 245 5.17 -3.72 -19.59
N VAL A 246 5.19 -2.47 -19.14
CA VAL A 246 4.35 -1.40 -19.68
C VAL A 246 5.22 -0.47 -20.51
N GLU A 247 4.92 -0.34 -21.79
CA GLU A 247 5.68 0.52 -22.69
C GLU A 247 5.72 1.97 -22.18
N GLY A 248 6.93 2.53 -22.09
CA GLY A 248 7.17 3.89 -21.58
C GLY A 248 7.07 4.05 -20.06
N TYR A 249 6.86 2.97 -19.31
CA TYR A 249 6.82 2.97 -17.84
C TYR A 249 7.83 1.98 -17.22
N GLY A 250 8.00 0.80 -17.80
CA GLY A 250 8.94 -0.23 -17.36
C GLY A 250 8.26 -1.46 -16.75
N TYR A 251 9.03 -2.23 -15.99
CA TYR A 251 8.55 -3.46 -15.36
C TYR A 251 7.71 -3.17 -14.11
N ALA A 252 6.65 -3.95 -13.94
CA ALA A 252 5.74 -3.80 -12.82
C ALA A 252 5.09 -5.11 -12.37
N ILE A 253 4.56 -5.10 -11.15
CA ILE A 253 3.73 -6.18 -10.59
C ILE A 253 2.29 -5.69 -10.49
N ALA A 254 1.38 -6.47 -11.08
CA ALA A 254 -0.06 -6.34 -10.87
C ALA A 254 -0.40 -6.68 -9.42
N SER A 255 -0.33 -5.70 -8.52
CA SER A 255 -0.47 -5.92 -7.08
C SER A 255 -1.68 -5.23 -6.47
N ASP A 256 -2.38 -4.40 -7.25
CA ASP A 256 -3.51 -3.64 -6.79
C ASP A 256 -4.74 -3.74 -7.72
N THR A 257 -5.90 -3.34 -7.19
CA THR A 257 -7.13 -3.23 -7.98
C THR A 257 -7.89 -1.97 -7.57
N GLY A 258 -8.54 -1.33 -8.54
CA GLY A 258 -9.40 -0.18 -8.29
C GLY A 258 -10.84 -0.43 -8.72
N GLY A 259 -11.81 0.19 -8.05
CA GLY A 259 -13.22 0.11 -8.44
C GLY A 259 -13.46 0.58 -9.88
N ALA A 260 -12.71 1.60 -10.33
CA ALA A 260 -12.78 2.16 -11.67
C ALA A 260 -11.87 1.46 -12.71
N ILE A 261 -10.96 0.57 -12.25
CA ILE A 261 -10.02 -0.16 -13.09
C ILE A 261 -10.65 -1.50 -13.47
N LYS A 262 -11.40 -1.47 -14.58
CA LYS A 262 -12.17 -2.59 -15.13
C LYS A 262 -11.95 -2.73 -16.63
N GLY A 263 -11.85 -3.96 -17.11
CA GLY A 263 -11.52 -4.30 -18.49
C GLY A 263 -10.09 -3.91 -18.86
N ASN A 264 -9.91 -3.40 -20.09
CA ASN A 264 -8.60 -2.99 -20.62
C ASN A 264 -8.16 -1.61 -20.08
N LYS A 265 -8.08 -1.50 -18.75
CA LYS A 265 -7.60 -0.33 -18.02
C LYS A 265 -6.49 -0.73 -17.07
N ILE A 266 -5.51 0.15 -16.92
CA ILE A 266 -4.40 -0.01 -15.99
C ILE A 266 -4.15 1.32 -15.29
N ASP A 267 -3.83 1.27 -14.00
CA ASP A 267 -3.42 2.45 -13.23
C ASP A 267 -1.97 2.29 -12.81
N LEU A 268 -1.14 3.27 -13.15
CA LEU A 268 0.30 3.23 -12.95
C LEU A 268 0.67 4.06 -11.72
N TYR A 269 1.38 3.46 -10.78
CA TYR A 269 1.77 4.16 -9.56
C TYR A 269 2.96 5.09 -9.80
N PHE A 270 2.93 6.28 -9.19
CA PHE A 270 4.06 7.19 -9.16
C PHE A 270 4.31 7.68 -7.73
N ASN A 271 5.56 8.05 -7.45
CA ASN A 271 5.95 8.49 -6.12
C ASN A 271 5.44 9.92 -5.82
N THR A 272 5.18 10.73 -6.84
CA THR A 272 4.73 12.11 -6.69
C THR A 272 3.54 12.46 -7.59
N LEU A 273 2.78 13.47 -7.17
CA LEU A 273 1.62 13.96 -7.92
C LEU A 273 2.02 14.66 -9.22
N GLU A 274 3.19 15.31 -9.23
CA GLU A 274 3.75 15.98 -10.40
C GLU A 274 4.06 14.98 -11.52
N GLU A 275 4.59 13.80 -11.18
CA GLU A 275 4.80 12.72 -12.15
C GLU A 275 3.47 12.19 -12.71
N CYS A 276 2.43 12.07 -11.88
CA CYS A 276 1.10 11.68 -12.37
C CYS A 276 0.56 12.67 -13.40
N TYR A 277 0.67 13.97 -13.15
CA TYR A 277 0.23 15.00 -14.11
C TYR A 277 1.05 14.98 -15.38
N SER A 278 2.36 14.78 -15.27
CA SER A 278 3.26 14.67 -16.43
C SER A 278 2.96 13.45 -17.28
N PHE A 279 2.55 12.33 -16.65
CA PHE A 279 2.13 11.14 -17.37
C PHE A 279 0.75 11.32 -18.01
N GLY A 280 -0.23 11.84 -17.28
CA GLY A 280 -1.60 12.01 -17.78
C GLY A 280 -2.27 10.70 -18.20
N ARG A 281 -3.38 10.77 -18.94
CA ARG A 281 -4.08 9.58 -19.43
C ARG A 281 -3.70 9.28 -20.87
N ARG A 282 -3.32 8.04 -21.16
CA ARG A 282 -2.87 7.61 -22.50
C ARG A 282 -3.14 6.13 -22.73
N THR A 283 -3.12 5.70 -23.98
CA THR A 283 -3.14 4.27 -24.32
C THR A 283 -1.71 3.73 -24.27
N VAL A 284 -1.51 2.58 -23.63
CA VAL A 284 -0.21 1.89 -23.55
C VAL A 284 -0.36 0.44 -23.95
N THR A 285 0.72 -0.15 -24.44
CA THR A 285 0.84 -1.59 -24.64
C THR A 285 1.41 -2.21 -23.36
N VAL A 286 0.78 -3.28 -22.90
CA VAL A 286 1.17 -4.03 -21.70
C VAL A 286 1.46 -5.46 -22.11
N HIS A 287 2.65 -5.95 -21.78
CA HIS A 287 3.07 -7.33 -22.01
C HIS A 287 3.09 -8.08 -20.68
N VAL A 288 2.40 -9.21 -20.60
CA VAL A 288 2.46 -10.12 -19.45
C VAL A 288 3.64 -11.06 -19.65
N ILE A 289 4.51 -11.18 -18.67
CA ILE A 289 5.77 -11.93 -18.78
C ILE A 289 5.63 -13.24 -18.01
N SER A 290 6.24 -14.32 -18.50
CA SER A 290 6.32 -15.56 -17.70
C SER A 290 7.22 -15.33 -16.48
N ASN A 291 6.76 -15.79 -15.32
CA ASN A 291 7.54 -15.71 -14.08
C ASN A 291 8.78 -16.60 -14.14
#